data_AF-A0AAD5PHW2-F1
#
_entry.id   AF-A0AAD5PHW2-F1
#
_cell.length_a   1.000
_cell.length_b   1.000
_cell.length_c   1.000
_cell.angle_alpha   90.00
_cell.angle_beta   90.00
_cell.angle_gamma   90.00
#
_symmetry.space_group_name_H-M   'P 1'
#
loop_
_entity.id
_entity.type
_entity.pdbx_description
1 polymer ?
#
loop_
_entity_poly.entity_id
_entity_poly.type
_entity_poly.pdbx_seq_one_letter_code
_entity_poly.pdbx_strand_id
1 'polypeptide(L)'
;GTIVAFDDAASCTQACTIGVSFNNKTVFGTSTLNAENEVYRVKFEQLLLIHQDRLTPPLQNTLAIYDIVLHIGLFFDPLISIFYGKGYVVID
;
A
#
# COMPACT_ATOMS: atom_id res chain seq x y z
N GLY A 1 -7.88 -1.42 -8.40
CA GLY A 1 -8.95 -0.81 -7.59
C GLY A 1 -9.02 0.66 -7.92
N THR A 2 -10.20 1.27 -7.82
CA THR A 2 -10.39 2.71 -8.02
C THR A 2 -10.20 3.43 -6.67
N ILE A 3 -9.43 4.51 -6.66
CA ILE A 3 -9.25 5.38 -5.48
C ILE A 3 -10.17 6.59 -5.66
N VAL A 4 -10.89 6.95 -4.59
CA VAL A 4 -11.82 8.09 -4.56
C VAL A 4 -11.43 8.97 -3.38
N ALA A 5 -11.18 10.25 -3.65
CA ALA A 5 -10.96 11.26 -2.62
C ALA A 5 -12.31 11.86 -2.21
N PHE A 6 -12.46 12.14 -0.91
CA PHE A 6 -13.63 12.79 -0.35
C PHE A 6 -13.20 14.15 0.21
N ASP A 7 -14.07 15.15 0.08
CA ASP A 7 -13.81 16.50 0.56
C ASP A 7 -13.79 16.58 2.11
N ASP A 8 -14.38 15.59 2.78
CA ASP A 8 -14.45 15.52 4.24
C ASP A 8 -14.32 14.09 4.79
N ALA A 9 -13.81 13.99 6.02
CA ALA A 9 -13.57 12.71 6.70
C ALA A 9 -14.85 11.94 7.07
N ALA A 10 -15.98 12.62 7.24
CA ALA A 10 -17.25 11.97 7.56
C ALA A 10 -17.79 11.21 6.33
N SER A 11 -17.67 11.80 5.14
CA SER A 11 -18.00 11.17 3.85
C SER A 11 -17.14 9.94 3.58
N CYS A 12 -15.83 10.00 3.86
CA CYS A 12 -14.94 8.83 3.78
C CYS A 12 -15.37 7.72 4.75
N THR A 13 -15.65 8.09 6.00
CA THR A 13 -16.12 7.14 7.03
C THR A 13 -17.44 6.49 6.63
N GLN A 14 -18.37 7.25 6.06
CA GLN A 14 -19.66 6.76 5.58
C GLN A 14 -19.50 5.81 4.39
N ALA A 15 -18.63 6.15 3.43
CA ALA A 15 -18.32 5.27 2.30
C ALA A 15 -17.67 3.94 2.73
N CYS A 16 -16.92 3.92 3.84
CA CYS A 16 -16.32 2.71 4.39
C CYS A 16 -17.27 1.88 5.25
N THR A 17 -18.25 2.51 5.92
CA THR A 17 -19.16 1.84 6.87
C THR A 17 -20.52 1.48 6.27
N ILE A 18 -21.12 2.40 5.54
CA ILE A 18 -22.45 2.22 4.90
C ILE A 18 -22.29 1.73 3.45
N GLY A 19 -21.18 2.07 2.81
CA GLY A 19 -20.92 1.76 1.40
C GLY A 19 -21.55 2.79 0.44
N VAL A 20 -21.12 2.73 -0.81
CA VAL A 20 -21.60 3.59 -1.91
C VAL A 20 -22.43 2.75 -2.88
N SER A 21 -23.66 3.19 -3.16
CA SER A 21 -24.55 2.51 -4.10
C SER A 21 -24.32 2.99 -5.53
N PHE A 22 -24.00 2.06 -6.43
CA PHE A 22 -23.85 2.30 -7.87
C PHE A 22 -24.42 1.12 -8.66
N ASN A 23 -25.29 1.37 -9.64
CA ASN A 23 -25.94 0.33 -10.47
C ASN A 23 -26.57 -0.82 -9.66
N ASN A 24 -27.38 -0.50 -8.64
CA ASN A 24 -28.00 -1.47 -7.72
C ASN A 24 -27.02 -2.40 -6.98
N LYS A 25 -25.74 -2.03 -6.89
CA LYS A 25 -24.74 -2.71 -6.08
C LYS A 25 -24.18 -1.75 -5.04
N THR A 26 -24.03 -2.23 -3.81
CA THR A 26 -23.34 -1.48 -2.75
C THR A 26 -21.88 -1.90 -2.73
N VAL A 27 -20.98 -0.94 -2.85
CA VAL A 27 -19.53 -1.15 -2.80
C VAL A 27 -19.01 -0.50 -1.52
N PHE A 28 -18.25 -1.25 -0.74
CA PHE A 28 -17.63 -0.74 0.48
C PHE A 28 -16.23 -0.20 0.15
N GLY A 29 -15.97 1.03 0.58
CA GLY A 29 -14.63 1.57 0.59
C GLY A 29 -13.80 0.92 1.71
N THR A 30 -12.50 0.81 1.49
CA THR A 30 -11.55 0.67 2.59
C THR A 30 -10.92 2.04 2.76
N SER A 31 -10.85 2.55 4.00
CA SER A 31 -10.22 3.85 4.24
C SER A 31 -8.79 3.82 3.73
N THR A 32 -8.46 4.78 2.87
CA THR A 32 -7.10 5.10 2.48
C THR A 32 -6.61 6.30 3.31
N LEU A 33 -5.33 6.62 3.20
CA LEU A 33 -4.67 7.66 4.00
C LEU A 33 -5.31 9.05 3.90
N ASN A 34 -5.01 9.90 4.89
CA ASN A 34 -5.53 11.26 5.02
C ASN A 34 -5.04 12.17 3.88
N ALA A 35 -5.80 13.21 3.53
CA ALA A 35 -5.46 14.10 2.40
C ALA A 35 -4.22 14.99 2.64
N GLU A 36 -3.77 15.12 3.89
CA GLU A 36 -2.55 15.83 4.28
C GLU A 36 -1.29 14.96 4.23
N ASN A 37 -1.44 13.68 3.88
CA ASN A 37 -0.36 12.69 3.92
C ASN A 37 0.49 12.77 2.66
N GLU A 38 1.79 13.04 2.82
CA GLU A 38 2.74 13.12 1.73
C GLU A 38 3.24 11.72 1.38
N VAL A 39 2.51 11.00 0.53
CA VAL A 39 2.88 9.63 0.20
C VAL A 39 4.25 9.56 -0.50
N TYR A 40 5.24 9.01 0.21
CA TYR A 40 6.61 8.86 -0.28
C TYR A 40 6.89 7.44 -0.80
N ARG A 41 7.55 7.35 -1.95
CA ARG A 41 8.04 6.08 -2.51
C ARG A 41 9.55 5.96 -2.32
N VAL A 42 9.96 5.10 -1.39
CA VAL A 42 11.36 4.73 -1.18
C VAL A 42 11.72 3.60 -2.13
N LYS A 43 12.71 3.81 -3.01
CA LYS A 43 13.20 2.78 -3.95
C LYS A 43 14.42 2.07 -3.37
N PHE A 44 14.48 0.75 -3.61
CA PHE A 44 15.59 -0.11 -3.26
C PHE A 44 16.14 -0.79 -4.50
N GLU A 45 17.45 -0.69 -4.71
CA GLU A 45 18.12 -1.25 -5.89
C GLU A 45 19.02 -2.46 -5.56
N GLN A 46 19.27 -2.74 -4.27
CA GLN A 46 20.24 -3.76 -3.80
C GLN A 46 19.78 -4.48 -2.53
N LEU A 47 18.56 -5.00 -2.53
CA LEU A 47 18.04 -5.87 -1.47
C LEU A 47 18.68 -7.26 -1.54
N LEU A 48 18.86 -7.89 -0.38
CA LEU A 48 19.35 -9.26 -0.29
C LEU A 48 18.43 -10.20 -1.10
N LEU A 49 19.04 -11.11 -1.85
CA LEU A 49 18.37 -12.13 -2.67
C LEU A 49 17.83 -13.26 -1.77
N ILE A 50 16.90 -12.91 -0.89
CA ILE A 50 16.18 -13.84 -0.04
C ILE A 50 14.72 -13.92 -0.48
N HIS A 51 14.05 -14.97 -0.03
CA HIS A 51 12.63 -15.20 -0.27
C HIS A 51 11.78 -14.01 0.21
N GLN A 52 10.77 -13.63 -0.57
CA GLN A 52 9.95 -12.42 -0.33
C GLN A 52 9.33 -12.40 1.07
N ASP A 53 8.85 -13.55 1.54
CA ASP A 53 8.24 -13.77 2.85
C ASP A 53 9.22 -13.50 4.00
N ARG A 54 10.52 -13.59 3.73
CA ARG A 54 11.59 -13.25 4.69
C ARG A 54 12.03 -11.79 4.59
N LEU A 55 11.75 -11.12 3.47
CA LEU A 55 12.22 -9.75 3.21
C LEU A 55 11.16 -8.70 3.59
N THR A 56 9.88 -9.01 3.41
CA THR A 56 8.78 -8.10 3.73
C THR A 56 8.74 -7.69 5.21
N PRO A 57 8.84 -8.61 6.20
CA PRO A 57 8.77 -8.21 7.60
C PRO A 57 9.93 -7.31 8.06
N PRO A 58 11.20 -7.58 7.70
CA PRO A 58 12.28 -6.64 7.99
C PRO A 58 12.11 -5.27 7.34
N LEU A 59 11.65 -5.20 6.09
CA LEU A 59 11.40 -3.93 5.40
C LEU A 59 10.28 -3.14 6.08
N GLN A 60 9.19 -3.81 6.43
CA GLN A 60 8.08 -3.21 7.20
C GLN A 60 8.58 -2.62 8.51
N ASN A 61 9.27 -3.42 9.32
CA ASN A 61 9.74 -3.00 10.65
C ASN A 61 10.76 -1.86 10.57
N THR A 62 11.65 -1.90 9.58
CA THR A 62 12.69 -0.88 9.41
C THR A 62 12.09 0.44 8.96
N LEU A 63 11.05 0.43 8.12
CA LEU A 63 10.47 1.65 7.57
C LEU A 63 9.34 2.21 8.43
N ALA A 64 8.70 1.37 9.24
CA ALA A 64 7.72 1.78 10.24
C ALA A 64 8.29 2.74 11.31
N ILE A 65 9.61 2.90 11.40
CA ILE A 65 10.24 3.90 12.27
C ILE A 65 10.17 5.31 11.69
N TYR A 66 9.99 5.43 10.37
CA TYR A 66 9.93 6.71 9.67
C TYR A 66 8.48 7.16 9.50
N ASP A 67 7.61 6.26 9.04
CA ASP A 67 6.16 6.50 8.97
C ASP A 67 5.35 5.21 8.76
N ILE A 68 4.04 5.31 8.59
CA ILE A 68 3.13 4.22 8.28
C ILE A 68 3.50 3.61 6.93
N VAL A 69 3.96 2.36 6.94
CA VAL A 69 4.20 1.60 5.72
C VAL A 69 2.87 1.12 5.14
N LEU A 70 2.55 1.59 3.94
CA LEU A 70 1.30 1.32 3.23
C LEU A 70 1.41 0.12 2.30
N HIS A 71 2.57 0.01 1.64
CA HIS A 71 2.77 -1.01 0.63
C HIS A 71 4.25 -1.34 0.46
N ILE A 72 4.55 -2.63 0.33
CA ILE A 72 5.88 -3.14 -0.01
C ILE A 72 5.76 -3.87 -1.35
N GLY A 73 6.41 -3.33 -2.38
CA GLY A 73 6.45 -3.91 -3.71
C GLY A 73 7.84 -4.48 -4.00
N LEU A 74 7.94 -5.80 -4.11
CA LEU A 74 9.18 -6.50 -4.47
C LEU A 74 9.12 -6.91 -5.95
N PHE A 75 10.16 -6.59 -6.72
CA PHE A 75 10.21 -6.96 -8.14
C PHE A 75 10.70 -8.39 -8.29
N PHE A 76 9.79 -9.22 -8.76
CA PHE A 76 9.96 -10.66 -8.94
C PHE A 76 9.71 -11.04 -10.39
N ASP A 77 10.50 -11.98 -10.89
CA ASP A 77 10.22 -12.63 -12.15
C ASP A 77 9.26 -13.81 -11.94
N PRO A 78 8.03 -13.75 -12.45
CA PRO A 78 7.07 -14.84 -12.29
C PRO A 78 7.50 -16.12 -13.03
N LEU A 79 8.37 -16.05 -14.04
CA LEU A 79 8.80 -17.21 -14.82
C LEU A 79 9.85 -18.05 -14.09
N ILE A 80 10.85 -17.38 -13.50
CA ILE A 80 11.97 -18.05 -12.83
C ILE A 80 11.84 -18.05 -11.31
N SER A 81 10.77 -17.45 -10.80
CA SER A 81 10.50 -17.29 -9.38
C SER A 81 11.65 -16.67 -8.58
N ILE A 82 12.33 -15.68 -9.16
CA ILE A 82 13.49 -15.02 -8.55
C ILE A 82 13.19 -13.55 -8.27
N PHE A 83 13.54 -13.13 -7.06
CA PHE A 83 13.59 -11.74 -6.65
C PHE A 83 14.90 -11.10 -7.11
N TYR A 84 14.86 -9.95 -7.79
CA TYR A 84 16.06 -9.32 -8.38
C TYR A 84 16.81 -8.38 -7.44
N GLY A 85 16.48 -8.36 -6.14
CA GLY A 85 17.08 -7.41 -5.21
C GLY A 85 16.54 -5.98 -5.38
N LYS A 86 15.42 -5.81 -6.09
CA LYS A 86 14.84 -4.49 -6.33
C LYS A 86 13.42 -4.41 -5.82
N GLY A 87 13.06 -3.28 -5.24
CA GLY A 87 11.72 -3.08 -4.73
C GLY A 87 11.46 -1.63 -4.38
N TYR A 88 10.30 -1.39 -3.81
CA TYR A 88 9.93 -0.10 -3.27
C TYR A 88 9.03 -0.28 -2.06
N VAL A 89 9.07 0.70 -1.19
CA VAL A 89 8.11 0.83 -0.10
C VAL A 89 7.43 2.18 -0.22
N VAL A 90 6.12 2.16 -0.05
CA VAL A 90 5.29 3.35 0.02
C VAL A 90 5.03 3.61 1.49
N ILE A 91 5.46 4.76 1.96
CA ILE A 91 5.19 5.27 3.30
C ILE A 91 4.28 6.50 3.20
N ASP A 92 3.45 6.66 4.21
CA ASP A 92 2.68 7.87 4.49
C ASP A 92 3.59 9.06 4.81
#